data_AF-A0A257MQD4-F1
#
_entry.id   AF-A0A257MQD4-F1
#
_cell.length_a   1.000
_cell.length_b   1.000
_cell.length_c   1.000
_cell.angle_alpha   90.00
_cell.angle_beta   90.00
_cell.angle_gamma   90.00
#
_symmetry.space_group_name_H-M   'P 1'
#
loop_
_entity.id
_entity.type
_entity.pdbx_description
1 polymer ?
#
loop_
_entity_poly.entity_id
_entity_poly.type
_entity_poly.pdbx_seq_one_letter_code
_entity_poly.pdbx_strand_id
1 'polypeptide(L)'
;MGMSYADQNKSVASGLKIFLEMGLRPATLLPSLLLADRTTANVAEDLGFSGMISSSQNLQSNELRVLDSLVFLSKKDAGSSKLKSASQLMAEIDSMKQGVLIVYYEIQNFSPDSGNSIQDLGEIIQALKESRKYRFMTMSQYLARPSERANEARAAGQTGSGLSLGAFALFVIWRYISR
;
A
#
# COMPACT_ATOMS: atom_id res chain seq x y z
N MET A 1 8.72 4.00 22.60
CA MET A 1 8.43 5.39 22.21
C MET A 1 8.54 5.48 20.69
N GLY A 2 7.53 6.02 20.01
CA GLY A 2 7.58 6.22 18.55
C GLY A 2 8.52 7.38 18.17
N MET A 3 8.96 7.42 16.91
CA MET A 3 9.76 8.54 16.38
C MET A 3 8.98 9.86 16.45
N SER A 4 9.68 10.97 16.70
CA SER A 4 9.06 12.30 16.74
C SER A 4 8.51 12.71 15.37
N TYR A 5 7.59 13.67 15.34
CA TYR A 5 7.10 14.24 14.08
C TYR A 5 8.25 14.74 13.19
N ALA A 6 9.22 15.46 13.76
CA ALA A 6 10.34 16.01 13.01
C ALA A 6 11.20 14.91 12.37
N ASP A 7 11.44 13.82 13.09
CA ASP A 7 12.22 12.69 12.59
C ASP A 7 11.47 11.92 11.49
N GLN A 8 10.17 11.67 11.71
CA GLN A 8 9.31 11.02 10.71
C GLN A 8 9.17 11.88 9.45
N ASN A 9 8.90 13.18 9.60
CA ASN A 9 8.81 14.11 8.48
C ASN A 9 10.11 14.14 7.70
N LYS A 10 11.26 14.30 8.36
CA LYS A 10 12.56 14.28 7.69
C LYS A 10 12.79 12.99 6.92
N SER A 11 12.46 11.84 7.52
CA SER A 11 12.63 10.52 6.89
C SER A 11 11.71 10.34 5.67
N VAL A 12 10.43 10.66 5.79
CA VAL A 12 9.45 10.50 4.69
C VAL A 12 9.63 11.57 3.62
N ALA A 13 9.96 12.81 3.98
CA ALA A 13 10.21 13.91 3.04
C ALA A 13 11.49 13.68 2.23
N SER A 14 12.52 13.16 2.90
CA SER A 14 13.64 12.52 2.23
C SER A 14 13.03 11.50 1.28
N GLY A 15 12.35 10.46 1.81
CA GLY A 15 11.58 9.43 1.10
C GLY A 15 10.92 9.86 -0.23
N LEU A 16 10.26 11.00 -0.20
CA LEU A 16 9.48 11.53 -1.30
C LEU A 16 10.35 12.16 -2.39
N LYS A 17 11.45 12.83 -2.02
CA LYS A 17 12.21 13.68 -2.94
C LYS A 17 12.95 12.88 -4.03
N ILE A 18 13.38 11.63 -3.83
CA ILE A 18 13.99 10.84 -4.95
C ILE A 18 12.93 10.45 -5.96
N PHE A 19 11.71 10.11 -5.53
CA PHE A 19 10.63 9.89 -6.48
C PHE A 19 10.35 11.17 -7.28
N LEU A 20 10.31 12.34 -6.61
CA LEU A 20 10.12 13.62 -7.31
C LEU A 20 11.23 13.93 -8.32
N GLU A 21 12.49 13.65 -7.97
CA GLU A 21 13.64 13.80 -8.88
C GLU A 21 13.55 12.87 -10.09
N MET A 22 12.90 11.71 -9.94
CA MET A 22 12.56 10.81 -11.04
C MET A 22 11.31 11.23 -11.82
N GLY A 23 10.70 12.37 -11.50
CA GLY A 23 9.44 12.83 -12.11
C GLY A 23 8.20 12.06 -11.64
N LEU A 24 8.29 11.33 -10.52
CA LEU A 24 7.21 10.53 -9.94
C LEU A 24 6.68 11.19 -8.66
N ARG A 25 5.35 11.32 -8.55
CA ARG A 25 4.68 11.77 -7.32
C ARG A 25 3.91 10.59 -6.72
N PRO A 26 4.45 9.87 -5.72
CA PRO A 26 3.72 8.80 -5.07
C PRO A 26 2.50 9.38 -4.35
N ALA A 27 1.32 8.83 -4.64
CA ALA A 27 0.06 9.26 -4.02
C ALA A 27 -0.18 8.58 -2.66
N THR A 28 0.61 7.56 -2.32
CA THR A 28 0.36 6.69 -1.16
C THR A 28 1.61 6.43 -0.36
N LEU A 29 1.51 6.58 0.96
CA LEU A 29 2.54 6.19 1.90
C LEU A 29 2.32 4.75 2.36
N LEU A 30 3.39 3.96 2.35
CA LEU A 30 3.47 2.68 3.04
C LEU A 30 4.51 2.85 4.16
N PRO A 31 4.09 2.94 5.44
CA PRO A 31 5.00 3.13 6.55
C PRO A 31 5.82 1.85 6.79
N SER A 32 7.00 2.02 7.36
CA SER A 32 7.87 0.90 7.74
C SER A 32 7.15 -0.06 8.68
N LEU A 33 7.32 -1.36 8.48
CA LEU A 33 6.62 -2.43 9.22
C LEU A 33 5.09 -2.35 9.13
N LEU A 34 4.55 -1.54 8.21
CA LEU A 34 3.11 -1.30 8.02
C LEU A 34 2.44 -0.62 9.22
N LEU A 35 3.19 -0.21 10.24
CA LEU A 35 2.67 0.43 11.43
C LEU A 35 2.66 1.95 11.24
N ALA A 36 1.51 2.55 11.49
CA ALA A 36 1.36 3.99 11.56
C ALA A 36 0.67 4.41 12.86
N ASP A 37 1.01 5.59 13.34
CA ASP A 37 0.28 6.30 14.38
C ASP A 37 -0.25 7.63 13.82
N ARG A 38 -0.90 8.43 14.67
CA ARG A 38 -1.41 9.74 14.27
C ARG A 38 -0.30 10.68 13.79
N THR A 39 0.89 10.58 14.36
CA THR A 39 2.07 11.36 13.92
C THR A 39 2.43 11.00 12.48
N THR A 40 2.43 9.71 12.16
CA THR A 40 2.70 9.19 10.80
C THR A 40 1.66 9.70 9.82
N ALA A 41 0.37 9.67 10.20
CA ALA A 41 -0.72 10.17 9.37
C ALA A 41 -0.58 11.67 9.10
N ASN A 42 -0.32 12.48 10.13
CA ASN A 42 -0.11 13.93 9.98
C ASN A 42 1.09 14.22 9.04
N VAL A 43 2.21 13.50 9.22
CA VAL A 43 3.36 13.63 8.32
C VAL A 43 2.99 13.29 6.86
N ALA A 44 2.19 12.24 6.66
CA ALA A 44 1.75 11.85 5.33
C ALA A 44 0.82 12.91 4.69
N GLU A 45 -0.11 13.47 5.45
CA GLU A 45 -0.96 14.58 5.04
C GLU A 45 -0.11 15.81 4.67
N ASP A 46 0.78 16.24 5.55
CA ASP A 46 1.65 17.42 5.36
C ASP A 46 2.58 17.28 4.15
N LEU A 47 2.99 16.05 3.83
CA LEU A 47 3.80 15.76 2.66
C LEU A 47 2.96 15.55 1.38
N GLY A 48 1.64 15.66 1.47
CA GLY A 48 0.71 15.64 0.36
C GLY A 48 0.49 14.24 -0.22
N PHE A 49 0.55 13.21 0.61
CA PHE A 49 0.04 11.89 0.26
C PHE A 49 -1.48 11.89 0.37
N SER A 50 -2.16 11.27 -0.60
CA SER A 50 -3.63 11.17 -0.61
C SER A 50 -4.13 9.86 0.01
N GLY A 51 -3.24 8.90 0.25
CA GLY A 51 -3.56 7.63 0.87
C GLY A 51 -2.42 7.09 1.73
N MET A 52 -2.77 6.19 2.63
CA MET A 52 -1.82 5.43 3.42
C MET A 52 -2.31 4.00 3.53
N ILE A 53 -1.38 3.06 3.54
CA ILE A 53 -1.66 1.64 3.78
C ILE A 53 -1.03 1.29 5.12
N SER A 54 -1.81 0.81 6.07
CA SER A 54 -1.28 0.47 7.40
C SER A 54 -2.00 -0.74 8.00
N SER A 55 -1.31 -1.54 8.80
CA SER A 55 -1.92 -2.58 9.62
C SER A 55 -2.44 -2.07 10.97
N SER A 56 -2.25 -0.78 11.28
CA SER A 56 -2.75 -0.15 12.50
C SER A 56 -4.26 0.00 12.47
N GLN A 57 -4.96 -0.65 13.40
CA GLN A 57 -6.41 -0.57 13.50
C GLN A 57 -6.86 0.82 13.97
N ASN A 58 -7.98 1.30 13.44
CA ASN A 58 -8.66 2.54 13.85
C ASN A 58 -7.86 3.84 13.64
N LEU A 59 -6.82 3.81 12.81
CA LEU A 59 -6.14 5.04 12.43
C LEU A 59 -7.02 5.82 11.44
N GLN A 60 -7.62 6.90 11.93
CA GLN A 60 -8.41 7.82 11.13
C GLN A 60 -7.63 9.09 10.85
N SER A 61 -7.87 9.65 9.67
CA SER A 61 -7.30 10.89 9.18
C SER A 61 -8.38 11.65 8.43
N ASN A 62 -8.31 12.98 8.45
CA ASN A 62 -9.34 13.83 7.86
C ASN A 62 -9.12 13.98 6.35
N GLU A 63 -7.87 14.00 5.90
CA GLU A 63 -7.52 14.29 4.50
C GLU A 63 -6.99 13.06 3.77
N LEU A 64 -6.38 12.13 4.50
CA LEU A 64 -5.73 10.96 3.94
C LEU A 64 -6.63 9.73 4.07
N ARG A 65 -6.83 9.03 2.95
CA ARG A 65 -7.55 7.77 2.95
C ARG A 65 -6.63 6.66 3.47
N VAL A 66 -6.86 6.26 4.72
CA VAL A 66 -6.18 5.11 5.33
C VAL A 66 -6.87 3.82 4.87
N LEU A 67 -6.08 2.90 4.32
CA LEU A 67 -6.50 1.53 4.05
C LEU A 67 -5.83 0.58 5.03
N ASP A 68 -6.65 -0.13 5.79
CA ASP A 68 -6.22 -1.13 6.78
C ASP A 68 -6.50 -2.59 6.39
N SER A 69 -7.11 -2.77 5.22
CA SER A 69 -7.44 -4.06 4.61
C SER A 69 -6.25 -4.68 3.88
N LEU A 70 -5.32 -5.26 4.62
CA LEU A 70 -4.13 -5.91 4.06
C LEU A 70 -4.25 -7.44 4.07
N VAL A 71 -3.88 -8.05 2.95
CA VAL A 71 -3.69 -9.49 2.78
C VAL A 71 -2.25 -9.75 2.37
N PHE A 72 -1.53 -10.56 3.14
CA PHE A 72 -0.19 -10.98 2.76
C PHE A 72 -0.26 -12.07 1.69
N LEU A 73 0.52 -11.94 0.62
CA LEU A 73 0.60 -12.99 -0.40
C LEU A 73 1.29 -14.26 0.12
N SER A 74 2.25 -14.10 1.02
CA SER A 74 2.94 -15.22 1.64
C SER A 74 2.31 -15.64 2.97
N LYS A 75 2.49 -16.90 3.30
CA LYS A 75 2.32 -17.45 4.65
C LYS A 75 3.69 -17.59 5.31
N LYS A 76 3.76 -17.24 6.59
CA LYS A 76 4.95 -17.47 7.42
C LYS A 76 4.82 -18.86 8.06
N ASP A 77 5.54 -19.83 7.53
CA ASP A 77 5.59 -21.19 8.07
C ASP A 77 6.98 -21.46 8.65
N ALA A 78 7.11 -21.55 9.98
CA ALA A 78 8.27 -22.05 10.72
C ALA A 78 9.66 -21.85 10.05
N GLY A 79 10.03 -20.59 9.77
CA GLY A 79 11.33 -20.24 9.18
C GLY A 79 11.38 -20.13 7.65
N SER A 80 10.25 -20.34 6.96
CA SER A 80 10.11 -20.17 5.51
C SER A 80 8.91 -19.27 5.16
N SER A 81 9.08 -18.43 4.14
CA SER A 81 8.00 -17.63 3.55
C SER A 81 7.59 -18.31 2.25
N LYS A 82 6.43 -18.96 2.22
CA LYS A 82 5.88 -19.59 1.01
C LYS A 82 4.68 -18.79 0.51
N LEU A 83 4.51 -18.69 -0.81
CA LEU A 83 3.29 -18.11 -1.37
C LEU A 83 2.05 -18.93 -0.98
N LYS A 84 0.93 -18.24 -0.75
CA LYS A 84 -0.39 -18.87 -0.64
C LYS A 84 -0.82 -19.38 -2.01
N SER A 85 -1.57 -20.47 -2.07
CA SER A 85 -2.25 -20.85 -3.31
C SER A 85 -3.29 -19.79 -3.70
N ALA A 86 -3.67 -19.76 -4.98
CA ALA A 86 -4.72 -18.86 -5.45
C ALA A 86 -6.05 -19.09 -4.69
N SER A 87 -6.40 -20.34 -4.41
CA SER A 87 -7.61 -20.69 -3.65
C SER A 87 -7.57 -20.21 -2.20
N GLN A 88 -6.42 -20.32 -1.52
CA GLN A 88 -6.23 -19.80 -0.17
C GLN A 88 -6.36 -18.28 -0.15
N LEU A 89 -5.70 -17.59 -1.08
CA LEU A 89 -5.76 -16.14 -1.19
C LEU A 89 -7.19 -15.66 -1.48
N MET A 90 -7.90 -16.32 -2.39
CA MET A 90 -9.30 -16.02 -2.69
C MET A 90 -10.21 -16.21 -1.48
N ALA A 91 -10.04 -17.31 -0.72
CA ALA A 91 -10.84 -17.55 0.47
C ALA A 91 -10.64 -16.46 1.54
N GLU A 92 -9.40 -16.02 1.73
CA GLU A 92 -9.07 -14.94 2.67
C GLU A 92 -9.66 -13.60 2.21
N ILE A 93 -9.50 -13.26 0.93
CA ILE A 93 -10.12 -12.08 0.31
C ILE A 93 -11.64 -12.11 0.47
N ASP A 94 -12.28 -13.25 0.17
CA ASP A 94 -13.74 -13.40 0.24
C ASP A 94 -14.29 -13.33 1.68
N SER A 95 -13.48 -13.68 2.68
CA SER A 95 -13.83 -13.61 4.10
C SER A 95 -13.85 -12.18 4.67
N MET A 96 -13.14 -11.24 4.03
CA MET A 96 -13.09 -9.86 4.50
C MET A 96 -14.35 -9.10 4.11
N LYS A 97 -14.90 -8.34 5.08
CA LYS A 97 -16.10 -7.52 4.89
C LYS A 97 -15.83 -6.18 4.19
N GLN A 98 -14.58 -5.91 3.82
CA GLN A 98 -14.19 -4.66 3.18
C GLN A 98 -14.27 -4.78 1.65
N GLY A 99 -14.69 -3.70 0.97
CA GLY A 99 -14.82 -3.69 -0.50
C GLY A 99 -13.48 -3.58 -1.24
N VAL A 100 -12.42 -3.19 -0.55
CA VAL A 100 -11.08 -2.95 -1.09
C VAL A 100 -10.09 -3.73 -0.24
N LEU A 101 -9.14 -4.39 -0.90
CA LEU A 101 -8.15 -5.24 -0.27
C LEU A 101 -6.80 -4.99 -0.92
N ILE A 102 -5.74 -4.96 -0.13
CA ILE A 102 -4.38 -4.75 -0.61
C ILE A 102 -3.66 -6.07 -0.49
N VAL A 103 -3.14 -6.57 -1.60
CA VAL A 103 -2.28 -7.76 -1.58
C VAL A 103 -0.83 -7.30 -1.53
N TYR A 104 -0.19 -7.55 -0.38
CA TYR A 104 1.18 -7.15 -0.12
C TYR A 104 2.15 -8.30 -0.34
N TYR A 105 3.26 -7.99 -1.03
CA TYR A 105 4.42 -8.85 -1.15
C TYR A 105 5.67 -8.00 -1.29
N GLU A 106 6.81 -8.53 -0.86
CA GLU A 106 8.10 -7.86 -1.00
C GLU A 106 8.86 -8.48 -2.16
N ILE A 107 9.48 -7.66 -3.00
CA ILE A 107 10.22 -8.17 -4.17
C ILE A 107 11.41 -9.07 -3.78
N GLN A 108 11.99 -8.84 -2.59
CA GLN A 108 13.04 -9.69 -2.03
C GLN A 108 12.57 -11.13 -1.76
N ASN A 109 11.26 -11.34 -1.59
CA ASN A 109 10.70 -12.69 -1.46
C ASN A 109 10.73 -13.49 -2.76
N PHE A 110 11.22 -12.91 -3.87
CA PHE A 110 11.38 -13.56 -5.17
C PHE A 110 12.85 -13.59 -5.62
N SER A 111 13.80 -13.31 -4.72
CA SER A 111 15.20 -13.60 -5.00
C SER A 111 15.39 -15.11 -5.25
N PRO A 112 16.39 -15.53 -6.03
CA PRO A 112 16.64 -16.95 -6.29
C PRO A 112 16.73 -17.82 -5.02
N ASP A 113 17.20 -17.22 -3.92
CA ASP A 113 17.42 -17.92 -2.64
C ASP A 113 16.18 -17.97 -1.73
N SER A 114 15.09 -17.29 -2.11
CA SER A 114 13.88 -17.14 -1.28
C SER A 114 12.95 -18.36 -1.28
N GLY A 115 13.10 -19.25 -2.27
CA GLY A 115 12.22 -20.39 -2.47
C GLY A 115 10.83 -20.06 -3.03
N ASN A 116 10.51 -18.80 -3.34
CA ASN A 116 9.30 -18.45 -4.09
C ASN A 116 9.64 -18.14 -5.55
N SER A 117 8.83 -18.65 -6.47
CA SER A 117 8.99 -18.35 -7.90
C SER A 117 8.14 -17.17 -8.33
N ILE A 118 8.71 -16.30 -9.18
CA ILE A 118 7.93 -15.26 -9.86
C ILE A 118 6.87 -15.86 -10.80
N GLN A 119 7.08 -17.09 -11.28
CA GLN A 119 6.12 -17.83 -12.09
C GLN A 119 4.87 -18.18 -11.27
N ASP A 120 5.06 -18.65 -10.02
CA ASP A 120 3.96 -18.96 -9.10
C ASP A 120 3.11 -17.71 -8.81
N LEU A 121 3.74 -16.53 -8.66
CA LEU A 121 3.02 -15.26 -8.55
C LEU A 121 2.15 -15.00 -9.80
N GLY A 122 2.70 -15.26 -10.99
CA GLY A 122 1.98 -15.14 -12.25
C GLY A 122 0.75 -16.04 -12.31
N GLU A 123 0.86 -17.29 -11.88
CA GLU A 123 -0.24 -18.25 -11.82
C GLU A 123 -1.34 -17.80 -10.83
N ILE A 124 -0.96 -17.29 -9.66
CA ILE A 124 -1.90 -16.77 -8.67
C ILE A 124 -2.68 -15.57 -9.25
N ILE A 125 -1.99 -14.62 -9.86
CA ILE A 125 -2.61 -13.44 -10.48
C ILE A 125 -3.55 -13.87 -11.61
N GLN A 126 -3.14 -14.84 -12.44
CA GLN A 126 -3.96 -15.33 -13.54
C GLN A 126 -5.25 -15.99 -13.04
N ALA A 127 -5.16 -16.87 -12.05
CA ALA A 127 -6.33 -17.52 -11.45
C ALA A 127 -7.32 -16.51 -10.83
N LEU A 128 -6.81 -15.47 -10.15
CA LEU A 128 -7.63 -14.38 -9.63
C LEU A 128 -8.36 -13.63 -10.75
N LYS A 129 -7.67 -13.31 -11.86
CA LYS A 129 -8.28 -12.64 -13.03
C LYS A 129 -9.37 -13.50 -13.67
N GLU A 130 -9.11 -14.79 -13.85
CA GLU A 130 -10.05 -15.74 -14.47
C GLU A 130 -11.31 -15.96 -13.65
N SER A 131 -11.24 -15.79 -12.32
CA SER A 131 -12.43 -15.88 -11.46
C SER A 131 -13.49 -14.81 -11.78
N ARG A 132 -13.11 -13.69 -12.41
CA ARG A 132 -13.94 -12.49 -12.68
C ARG A 132 -14.61 -11.86 -11.45
N LYS A 133 -14.31 -12.34 -10.24
CA LYS A 133 -14.82 -11.80 -8.96
C LYS A 133 -14.11 -10.53 -8.52
N TYR A 134 -12.89 -10.32 -9.01
CA TYR A 134 -11.99 -9.28 -8.55
C TYR A 134 -11.59 -8.32 -9.67
N ARG A 135 -11.45 -7.04 -9.31
CA ARG A 135 -10.91 -6.01 -10.18
C ARG A 135 -9.55 -5.57 -9.65
N PHE A 136 -8.53 -5.71 -10.46
CA PHE A 136 -7.20 -5.20 -10.18
C PHE A 136 -7.15 -3.69 -10.46
N MET A 137 -6.53 -2.94 -9.57
CA MET A 137 -6.26 -1.51 -9.76
C MET A 137 -4.98 -1.09 -9.05
N THR A 138 -4.47 0.07 -9.42
CA THR A 138 -3.43 0.75 -8.64
C THR A 138 -4.07 1.53 -7.50
N MET A 139 -3.28 1.87 -6.49
CA MET A 139 -3.76 2.72 -5.40
C MET A 139 -4.18 4.11 -5.92
N SER A 140 -3.46 4.68 -6.90
CA SER A 140 -3.86 5.93 -7.54
C SER A 140 -5.22 5.82 -8.23
N GLN A 141 -5.52 4.70 -8.90
CA GLN A 141 -6.85 4.47 -9.50
C GLN A 141 -7.95 4.31 -8.45
N TYR A 142 -7.62 3.73 -7.29
CA TYR A 142 -8.54 3.63 -6.17
C TYR A 142 -8.84 5.01 -5.55
N LEU A 143 -7.81 5.83 -5.36
CA LEU A 143 -7.91 7.18 -4.80
C LEU A 143 -8.56 8.19 -5.75
N ALA A 144 -8.35 8.05 -7.07
CA ALA A 144 -8.92 8.92 -8.10
C ALA A 144 -10.43 8.69 -8.32
N ARG A 145 -11.00 7.61 -7.77
CA ARG A 145 -12.45 7.48 -7.74
C ARG A 145 -12.99 8.56 -6.82
N PRO A 146 -14.02 9.32 -7.24
CA PRO A 146 -14.69 10.26 -6.36
C PRO A 146 -15.00 9.54 -5.06
N SER A 147 -14.33 9.94 -3.98
CA SER A 147 -14.96 9.78 -2.68
C SER A 147 -16.26 10.56 -2.81
N GLU A 148 -17.38 10.03 -2.36
CA GLU A 148 -18.64 10.80 -2.31
C GLU A 148 -18.54 12.01 -1.34
N ARG A 149 -17.33 12.48 -0.97
CA ARG A 149 -17.10 13.40 0.14
C ARG A 149 -16.01 14.47 -0.02
N ALA A 150 -15.28 14.61 -1.12
CA ALA A 150 -14.19 15.59 -1.17
C ALA A 150 -14.21 16.47 -2.43
N ASN A 151 -15.00 17.55 -2.37
CA ASN A 151 -14.70 18.82 -3.02
C ASN A 151 -14.07 19.73 -1.95
N GLU A 152 -13.15 20.62 -2.36
CA GLU A 152 -12.43 21.65 -1.58
C GLU A 152 -11.07 21.17 -0.98
N ALA A 153 -9.91 21.85 -1.09
CA ALA A 153 -9.42 22.98 -1.87
C ALA A 153 -7.85 23.05 -1.79
N ARG A 154 -7.19 23.41 -2.92
CA ARG A 154 -5.99 24.26 -3.20
C ARG A 154 -4.95 24.62 -2.08
N ALA A 155 -3.67 24.95 -2.31
CA ALA A 155 -2.64 24.84 -3.37
C ALA A 155 -1.32 25.55 -2.91
N ALA A 156 -0.14 25.03 -3.34
CA ALA A 156 1.22 25.66 -3.53
C ALA A 156 2.03 26.20 -2.30
N GLY A 157 3.37 26.09 -2.18
CA GLY A 157 4.44 25.47 -2.97
C GLY A 157 5.88 25.76 -2.41
N GLN A 158 6.82 24.81 -2.63
CA GLN A 158 8.28 24.91 -2.96
C GLN A 158 9.31 25.65 -2.03
N THR A 159 10.59 25.27 -1.81
CA THR A 159 11.58 24.33 -2.43
C THR A 159 12.87 24.15 -1.57
N GLY A 160 13.54 22.97 -1.69
CA GLY A 160 15.01 22.73 -1.70
C GLY A 160 15.70 22.23 -0.39
N SER A 161 16.68 21.30 -0.33
CA SER A 161 17.21 20.21 -1.20
C SER A 161 18.23 19.31 -0.43
N GLY A 162 18.21 17.95 -0.57
CA GLY A 162 19.38 17.00 -0.40
C GLY A 162 19.10 15.66 0.34
N LEU A 163 19.42 14.46 -0.21
CA LEU A 163 18.70 13.16 0.03
C LEU A 163 19.48 11.82 -0.23
N SER A 164 19.01 10.63 0.27
CA SER A 164 19.02 9.28 -0.42
C SER A 164 17.83 8.28 -0.03
N LEU A 165 17.43 7.27 -0.87
CA LEU A 165 16.21 6.35 -0.80
C LEU A 165 16.32 4.92 -1.42
N GLY A 166 15.32 4.03 -1.18
CA GLY A 166 15.06 2.71 -1.83
C GLY A 166 13.57 2.40 -2.26
N ALA A 167 13.30 1.30 -3.02
CA ALA A 167 12.05 1.05 -3.81
C ALA A 167 11.21 -0.22 -3.46
N PHE A 168 9.87 -0.21 -3.72
CA PHE A 168 8.90 -1.33 -3.52
C PHE A 168 7.80 -1.38 -4.62
N ALA A 169 7.08 -2.51 -4.78
CA ALA A 169 5.92 -2.70 -5.68
C ALA A 169 4.66 -3.18 -4.94
N LEU A 170 3.47 -2.69 -5.31
CA LEU A 170 2.19 -2.93 -4.60
C LEU A 170 1.03 -3.08 -5.59
N PHE A 171 0.12 -4.04 -5.39
CA PHE A 171 -1.13 -4.16 -6.16
C PHE A 171 -2.37 -4.06 -5.26
N VAL A 172 -3.40 -3.35 -5.73
CA VAL A 172 -4.69 -3.19 -5.04
C VAL A 172 -5.74 -4.05 -5.73
N ILE A 173 -6.53 -4.79 -4.96
CA ILE A 173 -7.62 -5.62 -5.45
C ILE A 173 -8.95 -5.06 -4.89
N TRP A 174 -9.88 -4.73 -5.78
CA TRP A 174 -11.25 -4.33 -5.44
C TRP A 174 -12.21 -5.50 -5.69
N ARG A 175 -13.10 -5.80 -4.74
CA ARG A 175 -14.15 -6.81 -4.89
C ARG A 175 -15.42 -6.19 -5.48
N TYR A 176 -15.96 -6.77 -6.56
CA TYR A 176 -17.29 -6.39 -7.03
C TYR A 176 -18.32 -6.94 -6.04
N ILE A 177 -18.99 -6.07 -5.29
CA ILE A 177 -20.19 -6.45 -4.53
C ILE A 177 -21.36 -6.29 -5.50
N SER A 178 -21.80 -7.37 -6.13
CA SER A 178 -23.09 -7.36 -6.82
C SER A 178 -24.18 -7.23 -5.76
N ARG A 179 -25.05 -6.23 -5.90
CA ARG A 179 -26.37 -6.26 -5.26
C ARG A 179 -27.20 -7.39 -5.84
#